data_AF-A0A2D6T9B1-F1
#
_entry.id   AF-A0A2D6T9B1-F1
#
_cell.length_a   1.000
_cell.length_b   1.000
_cell.length_c   1.000
_cell.angle_alpha   90.00
_cell.angle_beta   90.00
_cell.angle_gamma   90.00
#
_symmetry.space_group_name_H-M   'P 1'
#
loop_
_entity.id
_entity.type
_entity.pdbx_description
1 polymer ?
#
loop_
_entity_poly.entity_id
_entity_poly.type
_entity_poly.pdbx_seq_one_letter_code
_entity_poly.pdbx_strand_id
1 'polypeptide(L)'
;MSKNSFLIDVEKCTGCKLCIIACKDEHVGNSYAPWTQPQPDTGHFWIDVQALERGRIPRVKMSYLPLLCQHCENAPCIKVCSEGSIKTRDDGLVWIDPATCTSCGLCQDACPYGVIYLNGDLGVAQKCTGCAHRVDEGELPRCVDVCPHEAIVFGDDDGGETGEIFHPQYQTEPRVYWQGLPMPWIAGTVIDADENEVISGASITSMDLFEPESVTTNSDAFGDFWIRGMEKERKYQLEISKEGYEDFLAIVTTDGDQDMGTVVLKRAS
;
A
#
# COMPACT_ATOMS: atom_id res chain seq x y z
N MET A 1 25.99 12.22 -0.76
CA MET A 1 25.20 11.58 -1.82
C MET A 1 23.76 11.64 -1.37
N SER A 2 22.85 11.94 -2.27
CA SER A 2 21.42 11.85 -2.03
C SER A 2 21.04 10.38 -1.82
N LYS A 3 20.05 10.14 -0.95
CA LYS A 3 19.61 8.81 -0.55
C LYS A 3 18.48 8.40 -1.50
N ASN A 4 18.63 7.29 -2.20
CA ASN A 4 17.60 6.72 -3.05
C ASN A 4 16.37 6.31 -2.23
N SER A 5 15.18 6.61 -2.76
CA SER A 5 13.91 6.16 -2.21
C SER A 5 13.00 5.59 -3.29
N PHE A 6 11.98 4.85 -2.86
CA PHE A 6 10.84 4.48 -3.69
C PHE A 6 9.60 5.22 -3.21
N LEU A 7 8.74 5.62 -4.15
CA LEU A 7 7.36 6.04 -3.88
C LEU A 7 6.41 5.07 -4.59
N ILE A 8 5.46 4.51 -3.84
CA ILE A 8 4.45 3.60 -4.36
C ILE A 8 3.08 4.28 -4.29
N ASP A 9 2.50 4.57 -5.44
CA ASP A 9 1.15 5.10 -5.57
C ASP A 9 0.15 3.94 -5.75
N VAL A 10 -0.58 3.65 -4.68
CA VAL A 10 -1.56 2.56 -4.63
C VAL A 10 -2.77 2.86 -5.52
N GLU A 11 -3.12 4.13 -5.73
CA GLU A 11 -4.27 4.52 -6.54
C GLU A 11 -4.01 4.30 -8.03
N LYS A 12 -2.75 4.35 -8.46
CA LYS A 12 -2.33 4.05 -9.83
C LYS A 12 -2.12 2.56 -10.10
N CYS A 13 -1.96 1.73 -9.07
CA CYS A 13 -1.67 0.32 -9.27
C CYS A 13 -2.91 -0.47 -9.71
N THR A 14 -2.85 -1.07 -10.91
CA THR A 14 -3.95 -1.91 -11.45
C THR A 14 -3.77 -3.40 -11.19
N GLY A 15 -2.68 -3.81 -10.53
CA GLY A 15 -2.42 -5.22 -10.24
C GLY A 15 -1.97 -6.05 -11.45
N CYS A 16 -1.42 -5.44 -12.50
CA CYS A 16 -0.98 -6.14 -13.72
C CYS A 16 0.21 -7.11 -13.54
N LYS A 17 0.93 -7.03 -12.41
CA LYS A 17 2.07 -7.89 -12.04
C LYS A 17 3.29 -7.85 -12.97
N LEU A 18 3.38 -6.86 -13.87
CA LEU A 18 4.55 -6.67 -14.73
C LEU A 18 5.84 -6.50 -13.93
N CYS A 19 5.78 -5.84 -12.77
CA CYS A 19 6.92 -5.67 -11.87
C CYS A 19 7.47 -7.00 -11.33
N ILE A 20 6.60 -7.99 -11.07
CA ILE A 20 7.01 -9.34 -10.64
C ILE A 20 7.72 -10.05 -11.79
N ILE A 21 7.11 -10.01 -12.98
CA ILE A 21 7.65 -10.66 -14.18
C ILE A 21 9.01 -10.06 -14.54
N ALA A 22 9.14 -8.73 -14.52
CA ALA A 22 10.39 -8.06 -14.84
C ALA A 22 11.50 -8.33 -13.80
N CYS A 23 11.15 -8.48 -12.52
CA CYS A 23 12.10 -8.89 -11.49
C CYS A 23 12.61 -10.32 -11.74
N LYS A 24 11.70 -11.24 -12.13
CA LYS A 24 12.06 -12.61 -12.52
C LYS A 24 12.91 -12.65 -13.79
N ASP A 25 12.53 -11.93 -14.82
CA ASP A 25 13.29 -11.79 -16.08
C ASP A 25 14.72 -11.30 -15.82
N GLU A 26 14.88 -10.34 -14.92
CA GLU A 26 16.18 -9.81 -14.54
C GLU A 26 17.03 -10.82 -13.75
N HIS A 27 16.46 -11.51 -12.76
CA HIS A 27 17.24 -12.22 -11.74
C HIS A 27 17.18 -13.75 -11.82
N VAL A 28 16.22 -14.34 -12.54
CA VAL A 28 16.18 -15.79 -12.73
C VAL A 28 17.25 -16.19 -13.73
N GLY A 29 18.16 -17.07 -13.32
CA GLY A 29 19.29 -17.52 -14.14
C GLY A 29 20.45 -16.52 -14.26
N ASN A 30 20.30 -15.29 -13.75
CA ASN A 30 21.34 -14.25 -13.80
C ASN A 30 21.90 -13.95 -12.41
N SER A 31 23.22 -13.78 -12.31
CA SER A 31 23.90 -13.32 -11.10
C SER A 31 24.59 -12.00 -11.38
N TYR A 32 24.53 -11.10 -10.41
CA TYR A 32 25.14 -9.77 -10.50
C TYR A 32 26.03 -9.58 -9.29
N ALA A 33 27.33 -9.83 -9.44
CA ALA A 33 28.29 -9.61 -8.36
C ALA A 33 28.58 -8.09 -8.18
N PRO A 34 28.70 -7.59 -6.94
CA PRO A 34 28.57 -8.35 -5.70
C PRO A 34 27.10 -8.58 -5.27
N TRP A 35 26.15 -7.84 -5.84
CA TRP A 35 24.79 -7.61 -5.36
C TRP A 35 23.91 -8.83 -5.10
N THR A 36 23.90 -9.83 -5.98
CA THR A 36 22.98 -10.96 -5.84
C THR A 36 23.39 -12.20 -6.61
N GLN A 37 23.02 -13.36 -6.04
CA GLN A 37 22.97 -14.64 -6.73
C GLN A 37 21.62 -14.81 -7.44
N PRO A 38 21.48 -15.76 -8.39
CA PRO A 38 20.24 -15.93 -9.14
C PRO A 38 19.04 -16.18 -8.24
N GLN A 39 17.92 -15.54 -8.57
CA GLN A 39 16.64 -15.79 -7.93
C GLN A 39 16.08 -17.13 -8.43
N PRO A 40 15.49 -17.97 -7.56
CA PRO A 40 14.71 -19.13 -7.99
C PRO A 40 13.53 -18.71 -8.86
N ASP A 41 13.18 -19.53 -9.84
CA ASP A 41 12.04 -19.29 -10.74
C ASP A 41 10.71 -19.22 -9.98
N THR A 42 10.52 -20.08 -8.96
CA THR A 42 9.30 -20.14 -8.14
C THR A 42 9.58 -19.86 -6.66
N GLY A 43 8.54 -19.50 -5.90
CA GLY A 43 8.57 -19.42 -4.42
C GLY A 43 9.13 -18.11 -3.85
N HIS A 44 10.09 -17.47 -4.50
CA HIS A 44 10.65 -16.18 -4.06
C HIS A 44 10.05 -15.03 -4.86
N PHE A 45 9.46 -14.03 -4.18
CA PHE A 45 8.92 -12.82 -4.80
C PHE A 45 9.60 -11.60 -4.19
N TRP A 46 10.71 -11.16 -4.78
CA TRP A 46 11.46 -9.99 -4.26
C TRP A 46 10.65 -8.69 -4.34
N ILE A 47 9.71 -8.63 -5.28
CA ILE A 47 8.55 -7.77 -5.25
C ILE A 47 7.32 -8.66 -5.46
N ASP A 48 6.26 -8.41 -4.70
CA ASP A 48 4.97 -9.07 -4.85
C ASP A 48 3.86 -8.02 -4.86
N VAL A 49 2.71 -8.34 -5.47
CA VAL A 49 1.55 -7.44 -5.51
C VAL A 49 0.45 -8.04 -4.65
N GLN A 50 0.31 -7.54 -3.43
CA GLN A 50 -0.72 -7.97 -2.49
C GLN A 50 -2.07 -7.40 -2.94
N ALA A 51 -3.01 -8.27 -3.30
CA ALA A 51 -4.37 -7.87 -3.62
C ALA A 51 -5.21 -7.79 -2.35
N LEU A 52 -5.89 -6.68 -2.16
CA LEU A 52 -6.79 -6.42 -1.04
C LEU A 52 -8.20 -6.21 -1.58
N GLU A 53 -9.06 -7.19 -1.37
CA GLU A 53 -10.51 -7.09 -1.55
C GLU A 53 -11.10 -6.26 -0.41
N ARG A 54 -11.95 -5.30 -0.77
CA ARG A 54 -12.47 -4.26 0.12
C ARG A 54 -13.98 -4.09 -0.05
N GLY A 55 -14.67 -3.79 1.04
CA GLY A 55 -16.13 -3.69 1.07
C GLY A 55 -16.85 -5.03 0.96
N ARG A 56 -18.10 -4.97 0.48
CA ARG A 56 -18.98 -6.13 0.28
C ARG A 56 -19.95 -5.84 -0.85
N ILE A 57 -20.50 -6.88 -1.49
CA ILE A 57 -21.51 -6.70 -2.54
C ILE A 57 -22.69 -5.87 -1.97
N PRO A 58 -23.15 -4.81 -2.69
CA PRO A 58 -22.75 -4.42 -4.05
C PRO A 58 -21.54 -3.47 -4.14
N ARG A 59 -21.09 -2.88 -3.03
CA ARG A 59 -19.98 -1.91 -3.00
C ARG A 59 -18.64 -2.58 -2.65
N VAL A 60 -17.97 -3.04 -3.69
CA VAL A 60 -16.63 -3.64 -3.59
C VAL A 60 -15.55 -2.73 -4.18
N LYS A 61 -14.34 -2.80 -3.63
CA LYS A 61 -13.14 -2.15 -4.17
C LYS A 61 -11.99 -3.15 -4.19
N MET A 62 -11.10 -3.02 -5.17
CA MET A 62 -9.81 -3.70 -5.18
C MET A 62 -8.72 -2.67 -4.93
N SER A 63 -7.78 -3.00 -4.06
CA SER A 63 -6.52 -2.27 -3.87
C SER A 63 -5.36 -3.23 -4.10
N TYR A 64 -4.29 -2.75 -4.72
CA TYR A 64 -3.11 -3.55 -5.02
C TYR A 64 -1.89 -2.88 -4.40
N LEU A 65 -1.13 -3.62 -3.59
CA LEU A 65 0.02 -3.12 -2.84
C LEU A 65 1.29 -3.82 -3.35
N PRO A 66 2.10 -3.18 -4.22
CA PRO A 66 3.40 -3.68 -4.62
C PRO A 66 4.39 -3.71 -3.44
N LEU A 67 4.46 -4.80 -2.70
CA LEU A 67 5.33 -4.96 -1.55
C LEU A 67 6.71 -5.47 -1.98
N LEU A 68 7.75 -4.68 -1.66
CA LEU A 68 9.16 -5.06 -1.80
C LEU A 68 9.94 -4.78 -0.51
N CYS A 69 11.26 -5.04 -0.51
CA CYS A 69 12.13 -4.61 0.58
C CYS A 69 11.98 -3.11 0.85
N GLN A 70 11.71 -2.75 2.10
CA GLN A 70 11.48 -1.36 2.49
C GLN A 70 12.78 -0.55 2.68
N HIS A 71 13.95 -1.17 2.45
CA HIS A 71 15.28 -0.56 2.55
C HIS A 71 15.45 0.38 3.78
N CYS A 72 15.04 -0.14 4.93
CA CYS A 72 14.97 0.53 6.23
C CYS A 72 16.29 1.17 6.68
N GLU A 73 16.24 2.36 7.29
CA GLU A 73 17.39 2.98 7.97
C GLU A 73 17.66 2.22 9.27
N ASN A 74 16.59 2.02 10.03
CA ASN A 74 16.59 1.24 11.26
C ASN A 74 16.22 -0.22 10.99
N ALA A 75 16.98 -0.89 10.12
CA ALA A 75 16.69 -2.24 9.64
C ALA A 75 16.88 -3.35 10.71
N PRO A 76 15.81 -4.05 11.15
CA PRO A 76 15.96 -5.14 12.12
C PRO A 76 16.81 -6.31 11.62
N CYS A 77 16.74 -6.60 10.31
CA CYS A 77 17.51 -7.68 9.68
C CYS A 77 19.03 -7.46 9.75
N ILE A 78 19.51 -6.21 9.69
CA ILE A 78 20.93 -5.87 9.86
C ILE A 78 21.37 -6.17 11.29
N LYS A 79 20.57 -5.78 12.29
CA LYS A 79 20.90 -5.92 13.71
C LYS A 79 21.09 -7.37 14.16
N VAL A 80 20.37 -8.31 13.53
CA VAL A 80 20.43 -9.74 13.88
C VAL A 80 21.46 -10.53 13.07
N CYS A 81 22.10 -9.92 12.07
CA CYS A 81 23.06 -10.60 11.21
C CYS A 81 24.45 -10.65 11.87
N SER A 82 24.81 -11.79 12.47
CA SER A 82 26.11 -11.99 13.11
C SER A 82 27.30 -11.87 12.16
N GLU A 83 27.11 -12.27 10.90
CA GLU A 83 28.15 -12.26 9.86
C GLU A 83 28.41 -10.87 9.27
N GLY A 84 27.54 -9.89 9.56
CA GLY A 84 27.61 -8.57 8.92
C GLY A 84 27.35 -8.62 7.41
N SER A 85 26.66 -9.66 6.92
CA SER A 85 26.36 -9.84 5.49
C SER A 85 25.31 -8.86 4.98
N ILE A 86 24.45 -8.33 5.84
CA ILE A 86 23.43 -7.35 5.44
C ILE A 86 23.98 -5.94 5.67
N LYS A 87 24.08 -5.15 4.61
CA LYS A 87 24.76 -3.85 4.61
C LYS A 87 23.86 -2.79 3.96
N THR A 88 23.99 -1.57 4.44
CA THR A 88 23.38 -0.38 3.80
C THR A 88 24.43 0.25 2.88
N ARG A 89 24.07 0.48 1.62
CA ARG A 89 24.87 1.23 0.65
C ARG A 89 24.88 2.72 0.99
N ASP A 90 25.82 3.47 0.42
CA ASP A 90 25.90 4.93 0.60
C ASP A 90 24.66 5.67 0.09
N ASP A 91 23.97 5.09 -0.91
CA ASP A 91 22.71 5.56 -1.46
C ASP A 91 21.47 5.12 -0.64
N GLY A 92 21.66 4.39 0.46
CA GLY A 92 20.58 3.94 1.35
C GLY A 92 19.97 2.58 1.01
N LEU A 93 20.31 1.96 -0.13
CA LEU A 93 19.81 0.63 -0.45
C LEU A 93 20.43 -0.43 0.47
N VAL A 94 19.58 -1.11 1.24
CA VAL A 94 19.97 -2.30 2.02
C VAL A 94 20.10 -3.52 1.12
N TRP A 95 21.19 -4.28 1.22
CA TRP A 95 21.43 -5.50 0.44
C TRP A 95 22.06 -6.62 1.29
N ILE A 96 21.98 -7.87 0.82
CA ILE A 96 22.57 -9.05 1.47
C ILE A 96 23.75 -9.48 0.61
N ASP A 97 24.95 -9.47 1.17
CA ASP A 97 26.20 -9.88 0.55
C ASP A 97 26.26 -11.42 0.42
N PRO A 98 26.13 -11.98 -0.80
CA PRO A 98 26.11 -13.42 -0.99
C PRO A 98 27.42 -14.10 -0.64
N ALA A 99 28.55 -13.38 -0.63
CA ALA A 99 29.86 -13.97 -0.36
C ALA A 99 30.08 -14.28 1.11
N THR A 100 29.38 -13.60 2.01
CA THR A 100 29.53 -13.75 3.47
C THR A 100 28.30 -14.36 4.14
N CYS A 101 27.15 -14.37 3.44
CA CYS A 101 25.92 -14.90 4.00
C CYS A 101 26.01 -16.42 4.22
N THR A 102 25.55 -16.88 5.38
CA THR A 102 25.50 -18.30 5.76
C THR A 102 24.10 -18.90 5.69
N SER A 103 23.10 -18.12 5.24
CA SER A 103 21.68 -18.51 5.20
C SER A 103 21.13 -19.03 6.53
N CYS A 104 21.56 -18.46 7.66
CA CYS A 104 21.14 -18.89 9.00
C CYS A 104 19.66 -18.60 9.34
N GLY A 105 18.94 -17.81 8.54
CA GLY A 105 17.50 -17.58 8.71
C GLY A 105 17.10 -16.43 9.65
N LEU A 106 17.98 -16.00 10.57
CA LEU A 106 17.62 -14.98 11.58
C LEU A 106 17.09 -13.68 10.99
N CYS A 107 17.63 -13.26 9.84
CA CYS A 107 17.18 -12.06 9.15
C CYS A 107 15.78 -12.19 8.54
N GLN A 108 15.37 -13.39 8.13
CA GLN A 108 14.02 -13.67 7.63
C GLN A 108 12.99 -13.48 8.73
N ASP A 109 13.23 -14.08 9.90
CA ASP A 109 12.34 -13.97 11.06
C ASP A 109 12.28 -12.54 11.62
N ALA A 110 13.39 -11.81 11.54
CA ALA A 110 13.46 -10.43 12.04
C ALA A 110 12.82 -9.41 11.09
N CYS A 111 12.56 -9.73 9.84
CA CYS A 111 12.01 -8.77 8.88
C CYS A 111 10.50 -8.61 9.10
N PRO A 112 10.01 -7.45 9.59
CA PRO A 112 8.60 -7.29 9.92
C PRO A 112 7.70 -7.25 8.67
N TYR A 113 8.29 -7.03 7.49
CA TYR A 113 7.57 -7.01 6.20
C TYR A 113 7.53 -8.38 5.50
N GLY A 114 8.25 -9.39 6.01
CA GLY A 114 8.24 -10.75 5.43
C GLY A 114 8.84 -10.87 4.02
N VAL A 115 9.73 -9.95 3.64
CA VAL A 115 10.28 -9.82 2.26
C VAL A 115 11.67 -10.43 2.07
N ILE A 116 12.12 -11.27 3.00
CA ILE A 116 13.39 -12.01 2.93
C ILE A 116 13.10 -13.50 2.78
N TYR A 117 13.81 -14.15 1.87
CA TYR A 117 13.66 -15.55 1.50
C TYR A 117 14.98 -16.30 1.69
N LEU A 118 14.94 -17.58 2.03
CA LEU A 118 16.14 -18.42 2.11
C LEU A 118 16.25 -19.27 0.86
N ASN A 119 17.35 -19.12 0.13
CA ASN A 119 17.67 -19.97 -1.00
C ASN A 119 18.51 -21.15 -0.51
N GLY A 120 17.84 -22.28 -0.27
CA GLY A 120 18.46 -23.50 0.23
C GLY A 120 19.50 -24.10 -0.73
N ASP A 121 19.31 -23.95 -2.03
CA ASP A 121 20.21 -24.50 -3.05
C ASP A 121 21.55 -23.75 -3.10
N LEU A 122 21.51 -22.44 -2.87
CA LEU A 122 22.67 -21.55 -2.93
C LEU A 122 23.26 -21.23 -1.56
N GLY A 123 22.59 -21.62 -0.46
CA GLY A 123 23.03 -21.34 0.90
C GLY A 123 23.06 -19.84 1.21
N VAL A 124 22.17 -19.04 0.63
CA VAL A 124 22.12 -17.57 0.81
C VAL A 124 20.69 -17.07 1.06
N ALA A 125 20.56 -16.05 1.92
CA ALA A 125 19.31 -15.30 2.06
C ALA A 125 19.17 -14.26 0.93
N GLN A 126 17.99 -14.13 0.35
CA GLN A 126 17.70 -13.29 -0.81
C GLN A 126 16.48 -12.40 -0.57
N LYS A 127 16.48 -11.23 -1.21
CA LYS A 127 15.41 -10.23 -1.20
C LYS A 127 15.64 -9.21 -2.31
N CYS A 128 14.71 -8.27 -2.51
CA CYS A 128 14.94 -7.12 -3.39
C CYS A 128 16.24 -6.38 -3.04
N THR A 129 17.07 -6.12 -4.05
CA THR A 129 18.32 -5.36 -3.94
C THR A 129 18.17 -3.92 -4.42
N GLY A 130 16.96 -3.48 -4.77
CA GLY A 130 16.72 -2.23 -5.49
C GLY A 130 17.34 -2.23 -6.89
N CYS A 131 17.58 -3.41 -7.48
CA CYS A 131 18.34 -3.59 -8.71
C CYS A 131 19.67 -2.81 -8.69
N ALA A 132 20.40 -2.88 -7.56
CA ALA A 132 21.64 -2.13 -7.33
C ALA A 132 22.63 -2.17 -8.52
N HIS A 133 22.71 -3.29 -9.24
CA HIS A 133 23.54 -3.44 -10.43
C HIS A 133 23.15 -2.50 -11.58
N ARG A 134 21.85 -2.23 -11.76
CA ARG A 134 21.31 -1.27 -12.73
C ARG A 134 21.49 0.16 -12.25
N VAL A 135 21.24 0.39 -10.96
CA VAL A 135 21.39 1.73 -10.34
C VAL A 135 22.84 2.22 -10.44
N ASP A 136 23.82 1.33 -10.27
CA ASP A 136 25.24 1.65 -10.45
C ASP A 136 25.59 2.09 -11.89
N GLU A 137 24.78 1.69 -12.87
CA GLU A 137 24.90 2.07 -14.28
C GLU A 137 24.03 3.29 -14.65
N GLY A 138 23.34 3.89 -13.68
CA GLY A 138 22.43 5.03 -13.90
C GLY A 138 21.06 4.62 -14.48
N GLU A 139 20.73 3.32 -14.44
CA GLU A 139 19.44 2.81 -14.89
C GLU A 139 18.44 2.67 -13.73
N LEU A 140 17.15 2.66 -14.07
CA LEU A 140 16.08 2.44 -13.10
C LEU A 140 15.92 0.96 -12.72
N PRO A 141 15.46 0.65 -11.49
CA PRO A 141 15.04 -0.70 -11.14
C PRO A 141 13.95 -1.22 -12.08
N ARG A 142 13.98 -2.52 -12.41
CA ARG A 142 13.09 -3.10 -13.43
C ARG A 142 11.59 -2.94 -13.11
N CYS A 143 11.23 -2.96 -11.83
CA CYS A 143 9.84 -2.75 -11.40
C CYS A 143 9.33 -1.33 -11.67
N VAL A 144 10.22 -0.34 -11.71
CA VAL A 144 9.93 1.07 -12.02
C VAL A 144 9.86 1.22 -13.54
N ASP A 145 10.91 0.76 -14.23
CA ASP A 145 11.06 0.86 -15.69
C ASP A 145 9.88 0.21 -16.46
N VAL A 146 9.36 -0.91 -15.97
CA VAL A 146 8.27 -1.64 -16.64
C VAL A 146 6.87 -1.12 -16.29
N CYS A 147 6.70 -0.25 -15.29
CA CYS A 147 5.38 0.09 -14.76
C CYS A 147 4.64 1.06 -15.69
N PRO A 148 3.59 0.63 -16.41
CA PRO A 148 2.94 1.50 -17.40
C PRO A 148 2.01 2.55 -16.77
N HIS A 149 1.85 2.53 -15.45
CA HIS A 149 1.01 3.44 -14.69
C HIS A 149 1.83 4.39 -13.81
N GLU A 150 3.17 4.27 -13.81
CA GLU A 150 4.04 5.06 -12.94
C GLU A 150 3.66 4.92 -11.44
N ALA A 151 3.15 3.74 -11.07
CA ALA A 151 2.72 3.43 -9.70
C ALA A 151 3.90 3.14 -8.76
N ILE A 152 5.10 2.93 -9.30
CA ILE A 152 6.33 2.74 -8.55
C ILE A 152 7.34 3.71 -9.14
N VAL A 153 7.81 4.66 -8.35
CA VAL A 153 8.81 5.67 -8.72
C VAL A 153 10.06 5.44 -7.90
N PHE A 154 11.24 5.71 -8.47
CA PHE A 154 12.53 5.55 -7.81
C PHE A 154 13.43 6.74 -8.12
N GLY A 155 14.13 7.23 -7.11
CA GLY A 155 15.14 8.28 -7.26
C GLY A 155 15.35 9.07 -5.98
N ASP A 156 16.05 10.19 -6.13
CA ASP A 156 16.43 11.11 -5.06
C ASP A 156 15.31 12.05 -4.60
N ASP A 157 14.09 11.75 -5.00
CA ASP A 157 12.96 12.64 -4.74
C ASP A 157 12.53 12.56 -3.28
N ASP A 158 12.02 13.68 -2.80
CA ASP A 158 11.52 13.93 -1.45
C ASP A 158 10.19 13.18 -1.20
N GLY A 159 10.08 11.92 -1.63
CA GLY A 159 8.92 11.06 -1.39
C GLY A 159 8.58 10.94 0.10
N GLY A 160 9.53 11.25 0.99
CA GLY A 160 9.29 11.41 2.42
C GLY A 160 8.59 12.70 2.86
N GLU A 161 8.51 13.75 2.04
CA GLU A 161 7.74 14.96 2.33
C GLU A 161 6.23 14.78 2.09
N THR A 162 5.84 13.86 1.20
CA THR A 162 4.43 13.68 0.79
C THR A 162 3.88 12.27 0.97
N GLY A 163 4.75 11.26 1.09
CA GLY A 163 4.34 9.86 1.21
C GLY A 163 4.21 9.38 2.67
N GLU A 164 3.29 8.45 2.87
CA GLU A 164 3.04 7.80 4.16
C GLU A 164 3.92 6.54 4.34
N ILE A 165 4.01 6.06 5.58
CA ILE A 165 4.80 4.88 5.94
C ILE A 165 3.89 3.66 6.05
N PHE A 166 4.21 2.57 5.36
CA PHE A 166 3.53 1.30 5.54
C PHE A 166 3.95 0.67 6.87
N HIS A 167 2.99 0.44 7.77
CA HIS A 167 3.20 -0.06 9.13
C HIS A 167 4.15 0.82 10.00
N PRO A 168 3.78 2.08 10.29
CA PRO A 168 4.63 3.00 11.07
C PRO A 168 4.97 2.47 12.48
N GLN A 169 4.13 1.61 13.06
CA GLN A 169 4.37 0.97 14.35
C GLN A 169 5.65 0.11 14.41
N TYR A 170 6.20 -0.30 13.27
CA TYR A 170 7.46 -1.06 13.23
C TYR A 170 8.69 -0.19 13.47
N GLN A 171 8.57 1.14 13.36
CA GLN A 171 9.64 2.10 13.65
C GLN A 171 10.97 1.78 12.90
N THR A 172 10.87 1.24 11.69
CA THR A 172 12.04 0.83 10.90
C THR A 172 12.64 1.93 10.03
N GLU A 173 11.99 3.11 9.96
CA GLU A 173 12.41 4.24 9.11
C GLU A 173 12.66 3.80 7.64
N PRO A 174 11.61 3.32 6.93
CA PRO A 174 11.76 2.81 5.56
C PRO A 174 12.09 3.91 4.54
N ARG A 175 12.72 3.51 3.43
CA ARG A 175 12.95 4.34 2.22
C ARG A 175 11.95 4.04 1.11
N VAL A 176 10.87 3.35 1.46
CA VAL A 176 9.76 3.08 0.56
C VAL A 176 8.56 3.79 1.16
N TYR A 177 8.15 4.86 0.50
CA TYR A 177 7.01 5.68 0.85
C TYR A 177 5.80 5.27 0.03
N TRP A 178 4.63 5.52 0.57
CA TRP A 178 3.37 5.10 -0.02
C TRP A 178 2.46 6.30 -0.23
N GLN A 179 1.56 6.19 -1.20
CA GLN A 179 0.49 7.17 -1.41
C GLN A 179 -0.81 6.41 -1.64
N GLY A 180 -1.85 6.81 -0.90
CA GLY A 180 -3.18 6.23 -1.04
C GLY A 180 -3.30 4.83 -0.42
N LEU A 181 -2.58 4.57 0.68
CA LEU A 181 -2.75 3.34 1.44
C LEU A 181 -4.25 3.13 1.75
N PRO A 182 -4.74 1.88 1.65
CA PRO A 182 -6.14 1.57 1.86
C PRO A 182 -6.66 1.95 3.26
N MET A 183 -7.34 3.09 3.37
CA MET A 183 -8.03 3.55 4.57
C MET A 183 -9.53 3.30 4.48
N PRO A 184 -10.22 2.88 5.57
CA PRO A 184 -11.66 2.65 5.60
C PRO A 184 -12.51 3.72 4.88
N TRP A 185 -13.65 3.31 4.34
CA TRP A 185 -14.64 4.21 3.75
C TRP A 185 -16.04 3.95 4.29
N ILE A 186 -16.91 4.95 4.17
CA ILE A 186 -18.35 4.84 4.41
C ILE A 186 -19.07 5.15 3.09
N ALA A 187 -19.98 4.29 2.66
CA ALA A 187 -20.74 4.47 1.43
C ALA A 187 -22.18 3.98 1.56
N GLY A 188 -23.05 4.41 0.65
CA GLY A 188 -24.45 3.99 0.58
C GLY A 188 -25.16 4.60 -0.63
N THR A 189 -26.42 4.24 -0.85
CA THR A 189 -27.33 4.92 -1.81
C THR A 189 -28.43 5.65 -1.05
N VAL A 190 -28.71 6.89 -1.41
CA VAL A 190 -29.83 7.67 -0.89
C VAL A 190 -31.01 7.56 -1.85
N ILE A 191 -32.20 7.21 -1.35
CA ILE A 191 -33.42 7.05 -2.16
C ILE A 191 -34.66 7.71 -1.53
N ASP A 192 -35.64 8.02 -2.38
CA ASP A 192 -37.04 8.23 -2.02
C ASP A 192 -37.79 6.92 -2.33
N ALA A 193 -38.20 6.20 -1.30
CA ALA A 193 -38.85 4.90 -1.46
C ALA A 193 -40.30 5.03 -1.98
N ASP A 194 -40.95 6.17 -1.76
CA ASP A 194 -42.35 6.39 -2.16
C ASP A 194 -42.44 6.69 -3.66
N GLU A 195 -41.49 7.46 -4.20
CA GLU A 195 -41.38 7.70 -5.65
C GLU A 195 -40.61 6.59 -6.39
N ASN A 196 -39.94 5.70 -5.65
CA ASN A 196 -39.05 4.68 -6.22
C ASN A 196 -37.94 5.31 -7.08
N GLU A 197 -37.33 6.39 -6.56
CA GLU A 197 -36.26 7.15 -7.22
C GLU A 197 -35.03 7.30 -6.32
N VAL A 198 -33.86 7.50 -6.95
CA VAL A 198 -32.62 7.84 -6.24
C VAL A 198 -32.58 9.34 -5.96
N ILE A 199 -32.00 9.73 -4.83
CA ILE A 199 -31.86 11.14 -4.46
C ILE A 199 -30.43 11.58 -4.79
N SER A 200 -30.29 12.35 -5.86
CA SER A 200 -29.02 12.98 -6.23
C SER A 200 -28.81 14.31 -5.51
N GLY A 201 -27.54 14.62 -5.20
CA GLY A 201 -27.16 15.85 -4.51
C GLY A 201 -27.74 15.99 -3.11
N ALA A 202 -28.03 14.89 -2.41
CA ALA A 202 -28.15 14.92 -0.95
C ALA A 202 -26.80 15.32 -0.36
N SER A 203 -26.78 16.04 0.74
CA SER A 203 -25.57 16.37 1.49
C SER A 203 -25.33 15.27 2.51
N ILE A 204 -24.13 14.70 2.53
CA ILE A 204 -23.72 13.67 3.48
C ILE A 204 -22.53 14.23 4.27
N THR A 205 -22.74 14.49 5.55
CA THR A 205 -21.71 14.99 6.46
C THR A 205 -21.36 13.90 7.46
N SER A 206 -20.07 13.56 7.54
CA SER A 206 -19.52 12.66 8.55
C SER A 206 -18.69 13.49 9.54
N MET A 207 -19.01 13.38 10.83
CA MET A 207 -18.31 14.06 11.92
C MET A 207 -17.67 13.01 12.82
N ASP A 208 -16.37 13.12 13.10
CA ASP A 208 -15.77 12.27 14.13
C ASP A 208 -16.39 12.61 15.49
N LEU A 209 -16.80 11.60 16.26
CA LEU A 209 -17.41 11.85 17.58
C LEU A 209 -16.42 12.32 18.64
N PHE A 210 -15.12 12.19 18.38
CA PHE A 210 -14.05 12.53 19.31
C PHE A 210 -13.21 13.73 18.86
N GLU A 211 -13.34 14.13 17.60
CA GLU A 211 -12.56 15.21 16.99
C GLU A 211 -13.48 16.19 16.25
N PRO A 212 -13.16 17.49 16.21
CA PRO A 212 -14.05 18.50 15.63
C PRO A 212 -14.11 18.45 14.09
N GLU A 213 -13.36 17.55 13.45
CA GLU A 213 -13.27 17.46 12.01
C GLU A 213 -14.52 16.82 11.41
N SER A 214 -14.94 17.36 10.27
CA SER A 214 -16.05 16.83 9.50
C SER A 214 -15.71 16.83 8.02
N VAL A 215 -16.22 15.81 7.33
CA VAL A 215 -16.09 15.65 5.89
C VAL A 215 -17.49 15.63 5.30
N THR A 216 -17.74 16.50 4.33
CA THR A 216 -19.00 16.55 3.60
C THR A 216 -18.78 16.13 2.15
N THR A 217 -19.68 15.30 1.65
CA THR A 217 -19.77 14.91 0.24
C THR A 217 -21.23 14.99 -0.21
N ASN A 218 -21.48 14.78 -1.49
CA ASN A 218 -22.83 14.72 -2.03
C ASN A 218 -23.11 13.39 -2.69
N SER A 219 -24.37 12.95 -2.66
CA SER A 219 -24.80 11.81 -3.47
C SER A 219 -24.71 12.16 -4.95
N ASP A 220 -24.27 11.21 -5.77
CA ASP A 220 -24.11 11.37 -7.20
C ASP A 220 -25.44 11.16 -7.97
N ALA A 221 -25.37 11.05 -9.29
CA ALA A 221 -26.53 10.84 -10.15
C ALA A 221 -27.24 9.49 -9.93
N PHE A 222 -26.58 8.52 -9.30
CA PHE A 222 -27.16 7.23 -8.90
C PHE A 222 -27.64 7.24 -7.45
N GLY A 223 -27.57 8.39 -6.76
CA GLY A 223 -27.83 8.50 -5.34
C GLY A 223 -26.72 7.92 -4.46
N ASP A 224 -25.61 7.48 -5.05
CA ASP A 224 -24.51 6.88 -4.31
C ASP A 224 -23.62 7.95 -3.68
N PHE A 225 -23.12 7.68 -2.48
CA PHE A 225 -22.12 8.52 -1.83
C PHE A 225 -20.95 7.68 -1.32
N TRP A 226 -19.78 8.31 -1.25
CA TRP A 226 -18.55 7.72 -0.73
C TRP A 226 -17.80 8.76 0.12
N ILE A 227 -17.52 8.41 1.37
CA ILE A 227 -16.59 9.12 2.25
C ILE A 227 -15.39 8.21 2.44
N ARG A 228 -14.20 8.68 2.04
CA ARG A 228 -12.97 7.88 1.97
C ARG A 228 -11.94 8.45 2.93
N GLY A 229 -10.94 7.64 3.29
CA GLY A 229 -9.85 8.10 4.16
C GLY A 229 -10.22 8.11 5.63
N MET A 230 -11.22 7.30 6.03
CA MET A 230 -11.68 7.25 7.41
C MET A 230 -10.67 6.51 8.27
N GLU A 231 -10.41 6.99 9.48
CA GLU A 231 -9.53 6.29 10.41
C GLU A 231 -10.17 4.98 10.87
N LYS A 232 -9.34 3.98 11.17
CA LYS A 232 -9.81 2.69 11.67
C LYS A 232 -10.23 2.78 13.14
N GLU A 233 -11.23 2.00 13.52
CA GLU A 233 -11.72 1.86 14.91
C GLU A 233 -12.25 3.17 15.51
N ARG A 234 -12.63 4.13 14.66
CA ARG A 234 -13.30 5.38 15.05
C ARG A 234 -14.82 5.27 14.92
N LYS A 235 -15.51 6.23 15.53
CA LYS A 235 -16.97 6.37 15.43
C LYS A 235 -17.31 7.72 14.83
N TYR A 236 -18.11 7.68 13.78
CA TYR A 236 -18.55 8.85 13.05
C TYR A 236 -20.06 9.01 13.18
N GLN A 237 -20.51 10.22 13.45
CA GLN A 237 -21.90 10.61 13.23
C GLN A 237 -22.07 10.98 11.77
N LEU A 238 -22.98 10.28 11.08
CA LEU A 238 -23.36 10.56 9.71
C LEU A 238 -24.70 11.29 9.71
N GLU A 239 -24.74 12.43 9.02
CA GLU A 239 -25.94 13.22 8.76
C GLU A 239 -26.16 13.32 7.26
N ILE A 240 -27.36 12.92 6.80
CA ILE A 240 -27.75 12.98 5.40
C ILE A 240 -28.97 13.88 5.28
N SER A 241 -28.84 14.97 4.52
CA SER A 241 -29.87 15.99 4.37
C SER A 241 -30.12 16.36 2.91
N LYS A 242 -31.37 16.70 2.60
CA LYS A 242 -31.80 17.18 1.28
C LYS A 242 -33.02 18.08 1.46
N GLU A 243 -33.04 19.23 0.79
CA GLU A 243 -34.21 20.11 0.80
C GLU A 243 -35.49 19.34 0.40
N GLY A 244 -36.54 19.48 1.20
CA GLY A 244 -37.81 18.75 1.03
C GLY A 244 -37.87 17.38 1.71
N TYR A 245 -36.80 16.95 2.38
CA TYR A 245 -36.73 15.67 3.09
C TYR A 245 -36.38 15.86 4.58
N GLU A 246 -36.78 14.90 5.40
CA GLU A 246 -36.32 14.74 6.78
C GLU A 246 -34.85 14.30 6.80
N ASP A 247 -34.05 14.86 7.71
CA ASP A 247 -32.67 14.48 7.88
C ASP A 247 -32.54 13.05 8.44
N PHE A 248 -31.57 12.31 7.91
CA PHE A 248 -31.21 10.99 8.41
C PHE A 248 -29.93 11.07 9.23
N LEU A 249 -29.95 10.44 10.42
CA LEU A 249 -28.82 10.40 11.34
C LEU A 249 -28.45 8.95 11.67
N ALA A 250 -27.15 8.64 11.62
CA ALA A 250 -26.62 7.34 12.04
C ALA A 250 -25.26 7.48 12.72
N ILE A 251 -24.89 6.48 13.51
CA ILE A 251 -23.52 6.33 14.03
C ILE A 251 -22.90 5.13 13.33
N VAL A 252 -21.75 5.35 12.71
CA VAL A 252 -21.00 4.32 11.97
C VAL A 252 -19.65 4.11 12.65
N THR A 253 -19.29 2.86 12.89
CA THR A 253 -17.94 2.50 13.40
C THR A 253 -17.11 1.98 12.24
N THR A 254 -15.89 2.48 12.06
CA THR A 254 -15.01 2.14 10.94
C THR A 254 -13.98 1.08 11.34
N ASP A 255 -14.44 -0.09 11.77
CA ASP A 255 -13.56 -1.26 11.99
C ASP A 255 -13.07 -1.91 10.67
N GLY A 256 -13.61 -1.44 9.56
CA GLY A 256 -13.29 -1.73 8.17
C GLY A 256 -14.16 -0.88 7.25
N ASP A 257 -14.33 -1.32 6.01
CA ASP A 257 -15.19 -0.65 5.03
C ASP A 257 -16.68 -0.80 5.35
N GLN A 258 -17.39 0.32 5.37
CA GLN A 258 -18.78 0.39 5.82
C GLN A 258 -19.71 0.72 4.65
N ASP A 259 -20.49 -0.27 4.23
CA ASP A 259 -21.61 -0.07 3.31
C ASP A 259 -22.91 0.02 4.10
N MET A 260 -23.51 1.21 4.12
CA MET A 260 -24.80 1.51 4.72
C MET A 260 -25.98 0.91 3.95
N GLY A 261 -25.74 0.38 2.75
CA GLY A 261 -26.78 -0.12 1.87
C GLY A 261 -27.64 1.03 1.36
N THR A 262 -28.95 0.85 1.43
CA THR A 262 -29.94 1.85 1.01
C THR A 262 -30.38 2.68 2.20
N VAL A 263 -30.18 3.99 2.11
CA VAL A 263 -30.68 5.00 3.05
C VAL A 263 -31.93 5.63 2.45
N VAL A 264 -33.06 5.47 3.13
CA VAL A 264 -34.34 6.03 2.69
C VAL A 264 -34.54 7.39 3.38
N LEU A 265 -34.66 8.47 2.60
CA LEU A 265 -35.12 9.74 3.12
C LEU A 265 -36.63 9.87 2.92
N LYS A 266 -37.31 10.41 3.92
CA LYS A 266 -38.74 10.68 3.87
C LYS A 266 -38.98 12.14 3.53
N ARG A 267 -40.01 12.45 2.76
CA ARG A 267 -40.38 13.84 2.49
C ARG A 267 -40.81 14.54 3.77
N ALA A 268 -40.31 15.76 3.97
CA ALA A 268 -40.73 16.60 5.08
C ALA A 268 -42.21 16.98 4.90
N SER A 269 -43.01 16.84 5.95
CA SER A 269 -44.44 17.20 5.99
C SER A 269 -44.68 18.70 5.98
#